data_AF-A0A941UXF5-F1
#
_entry.id   AF-A0A941UXF5-F1
#
_cell.length_a   1.000
_cell.length_b   1.000
_cell.length_c   1.000
_cell.angle_alpha   90.00
_cell.angle_beta   90.00
_cell.angle_gamma   90.00
#
_symmetry.space_group_name_H-M   'P 1'
#
loop_
_entity.id
_entity.type
_entity.pdbx_description
1 polymer ?
#
loop_
_entity_poly.entity_id
_entity_poly.type
_entity_poly.pdbx_seq_one_letter_code
_entity_poly.pdbx_strand_id
1 'polypeptide(L)'
;MNGIPQTRIEGVSMLYTFGDANAKDRRLTQYFELYGNRAIYHDGWLAGTVHGAPWETGRPRSTLENDKWELYDTRTDFSLADDLAGKHPEKLREMQELFVNEAISTRRTGRTRLLRR
;
A
#
# COMPACT_ATOMS: atom_id res chain seq x y z
N MET A 1 28.30 -8.13 -24.30
CA MET A 1 26.83 -8.25 -24.21
C MET A 1 26.49 -9.09 -22.99
N ASN A 2 26.30 -8.47 -21.82
CA ASN A 2 25.85 -9.18 -20.63
C ASN A 2 24.58 -8.47 -20.14
N GLY A 3 23.44 -9.16 -20.19
CA GLY A 3 22.14 -8.64 -19.75
C GLY A 3 21.98 -8.65 -18.23
N ILE A 4 20.88 -8.08 -17.73
CA ILE A 4 20.51 -8.09 -16.32
C ILE A 4 19.28 -9.00 -16.08
N PRO A 5 19.28 -9.85 -15.05
CA PRO A 5 18.11 -10.63 -14.66
C PRO A 5 16.93 -9.72 -14.26
N GLN A 6 15.78 -9.91 -14.91
CA GLN A 6 14.58 -9.11 -14.68
C GLN A 6 13.90 -9.46 -13.34
N THR A 7 13.18 -8.50 -12.79
CA THR A 7 12.15 -8.73 -11.76
C THR A 7 10.99 -9.51 -12.32
N ARG A 8 10.39 -10.35 -11.47
CA ARG A 8 9.01 -10.77 -11.71
C ARG A 8 8.16 -9.50 -11.73
N ILE A 9 7.22 -9.43 -12.67
CA ILE A 9 6.24 -8.36 -12.71
C ILE A 9 5.38 -8.44 -11.45
N GLU A 10 5.28 -7.33 -10.72
CA GLU A 10 4.40 -7.21 -9.56
C GLU A 10 2.94 -7.07 -10.02
N GLY A 11 2.01 -7.72 -9.31
CA GLY A 11 0.58 -7.70 -9.61
C GLY A 11 0.03 -8.99 -10.21
N VAL A 12 -1.21 -8.92 -10.69
CA VAL A 12 -1.94 -10.04 -11.29
C VAL A 12 -2.45 -9.64 -12.67
N SER A 13 -2.51 -10.61 -13.59
CA SER A 13 -3.09 -10.38 -14.92
C SER A 13 -4.57 -10.01 -14.81
N MET A 14 -5.00 -9.02 -15.59
CA MET A 14 -6.41 -8.60 -15.71
C MET A 14 -7.17 -9.37 -16.80
N LEU A 15 -6.55 -10.33 -17.51
CA LEU A 15 -7.20 -11.05 -18.62
C LEU A 15 -8.54 -11.71 -18.24
N TYR A 16 -8.70 -12.06 -16.97
CA TYR A 16 -9.91 -12.71 -16.46
C TYR A 16 -11.17 -11.82 -16.56
N THR A 17 -11.02 -10.49 -16.61
CA THR A 17 -12.17 -9.56 -16.68
C THR A 17 -12.74 -9.42 -18.09
N PHE A 18 -11.98 -9.79 -19.12
CA PHE A 18 -12.42 -9.66 -20.52
C PHE A 18 -13.48 -10.70 -20.92
N GLY A 19 -13.55 -11.83 -20.20
CA GLY A 19 -14.50 -12.91 -20.46
C GLY A 19 -15.66 -13.02 -19.46
N ASP A 20 -15.63 -12.23 -18.38
CA ASP A 20 -16.64 -12.27 -17.32
C ASP A 20 -16.81 -10.87 -16.71
N ALA A 21 -17.94 -10.24 -17.02
CA ALA A 21 -18.28 -8.90 -16.53
C ALA A 21 -18.51 -8.85 -15.00
N ASN A 22 -18.78 -10.00 -14.37
CA ASN A 22 -18.98 -10.12 -12.92
C ASN A 22 -17.75 -10.73 -12.22
N ALA A 23 -16.62 -10.81 -12.90
CA ALA A 23 -15.42 -11.40 -12.34
C ALA A 23 -15.00 -10.68 -11.05
N LYS A 24 -14.79 -11.46 -10.00
CA LYS A 24 -14.27 -10.94 -8.73
C LYS A 24 -12.82 -10.50 -8.88
N ASP A 25 -12.45 -9.44 -8.15
CA ASP A 25 -11.07 -8.98 -8.10
C ASP A 25 -10.14 -10.08 -7.56
N ARG A 26 -8.98 -10.21 -8.19
CA ARG A 26 -7.92 -11.15 -7.79
C ARG A 26 -6.77 -10.44 -7.07
N ARG A 27 -6.75 -9.10 -7.08
CA ARG A 27 -5.74 -8.27 -6.44
C ARG A 27 -6.31 -7.52 -5.26
N LEU A 28 -6.48 -8.24 -4.17
CA LEU A 28 -7.11 -7.68 -2.98
C LEU A 28 -6.19 -6.74 -2.20
N THR A 29 -4.86 -6.87 -2.35
CA THR A 29 -3.87 -6.07 -1.60
C THR A 29 -3.02 -5.23 -2.53
N GLN A 30 -2.81 -3.97 -2.15
CA GLN A 30 -1.86 -3.07 -2.80
C GLN A 30 -1.14 -2.22 -1.76
N TYR A 31 0.18 -2.35 -1.73
CA TYR A 31 1.09 -1.57 -0.91
C TYR A 31 1.55 -0.31 -1.66
N PHE A 32 1.69 0.81 -0.93
CA PHE A 32 2.19 2.08 -1.45
C PHE A 32 3.21 2.69 -0.49
N GLU A 33 4.35 3.10 -1.03
CA GLU A 33 5.34 3.90 -0.29
C GLU A 33 6.03 4.86 -1.24
N LEU A 34 6.00 6.16 -0.93
CA LEU A 34 6.65 7.19 -1.73
C LEU A 34 7.00 8.40 -0.86
N TYR A 35 8.29 8.76 -0.81
CA TYR A 35 8.80 9.89 -0.01
C TYR A 35 8.33 9.87 1.47
N GLY A 36 8.25 8.68 2.07
CA GLY A 36 7.81 8.51 3.46
C GLY A 36 6.28 8.45 3.65
N ASN A 37 5.50 8.88 2.66
CA ASN A 37 4.05 8.61 2.63
C ASN A 37 3.84 7.11 2.46
N ARG A 38 2.91 6.55 3.22
CA ARG A 38 2.68 5.11 3.33
C ARG A 38 1.18 4.85 3.26
N ALA A 39 0.79 3.86 2.48
CA ALA A 39 -0.58 3.39 2.47
C ALA A 39 -0.67 1.91 2.11
N ILE A 40 -1.78 1.31 2.50
CA ILE A 40 -2.15 -0.06 2.17
C ILE A 40 -3.63 -0.08 1.83
N TYR A 41 -3.94 -0.66 0.68
CA TYR A 41 -5.29 -1.06 0.33
C TYR A 41 -5.43 -2.57 0.55
N HIS A 42 -6.53 -2.98 1.17
CA HIS A 42 -6.91 -4.37 1.31
C HIS A 42 -8.43 -4.56 1.28
N ASP A 43 -8.95 -5.15 0.21
CA ASP A 43 -10.34 -5.60 0.08
C ASP A 43 -11.39 -4.55 0.51
N GLY A 44 -11.27 -3.34 -0.07
CA GLY A 44 -12.16 -2.21 0.21
C GLY A 44 -11.72 -1.32 1.38
N TRP A 45 -10.74 -1.72 2.17
CA TRP A 45 -10.16 -0.87 3.22
C TRP A 45 -8.92 -0.16 2.71
N LEU A 46 -8.78 1.11 3.04
CA LEU A 46 -7.57 1.87 2.81
C LEU A 46 -7.10 2.48 4.13
N ALA A 47 -5.86 2.20 4.50
CA ALA A 47 -5.20 2.87 5.61
C ALA A 47 -3.95 3.57 5.11
N GLY A 48 -3.70 4.79 5.57
CA GLY A 48 -2.53 5.54 5.13
C GLY A 48 -2.15 6.71 6.03
N THR A 49 -0.98 7.26 5.75
CA THR A 49 -0.45 8.46 6.40
C THR A 49 0.15 9.40 5.36
N VAL A 50 -0.06 10.70 5.58
CA VAL A 50 0.63 11.77 4.86
C VAL A 50 1.79 12.27 5.72
N HIS A 51 2.98 11.73 5.47
CA HIS A 51 4.23 12.15 6.09
C HIS A 51 4.64 13.57 5.64
N GLY A 52 4.36 13.90 4.37
CA GLY A 52 4.55 15.23 3.80
C GLY A 52 3.81 15.34 2.47
N ALA A 53 3.06 16.42 2.31
CA ALA A 53 2.33 16.65 1.07
C ALA A 53 3.27 17.19 -0.04
N PRO A 54 3.01 16.88 -1.32
CA PRO A 54 3.90 17.28 -2.42
C PRO A 54 4.17 18.79 -2.55
N TRP A 55 3.25 19.63 -2.07
CA TRP A 55 3.38 21.09 -2.09
C TRP A 55 4.05 21.69 -0.84
N GLU A 56 4.34 20.86 0.17
CA GLU A 56 5.02 21.31 1.39
C GLU A 56 6.53 21.35 1.14
N THR A 57 7.08 22.56 1.07
CA THR A 57 8.52 22.77 0.96
C THR A 57 9.14 22.83 2.36
N GLY A 58 9.87 21.78 2.76
CA GLY A 58 10.60 21.79 4.03
C GLY A 58 10.65 20.45 4.74
N ARG A 59 10.53 20.49 6.07
CA ARG A 59 10.61 19.29 6.92
C ARG A 59 9.27 18.51 6.86
N PRO A 60 9.32 17.18 6.97
CA PRO A 60 8.11 16.37 7.10
C PRO A 60 7.24 16.81 8.28
N ARG A 61 5.94 16.50 8.20
CA ARG A 61 4.94 16.87 9.21
C ARG A 61 5.20 16.24 10.58
N SER A 62 5.85 15.08 10.62
CA SER A 62 6.16 14.32 11.83
C SER A 62 7.37 13.40 11.61
N THR A 63 7.77 12.64 12.63
CA THR A 63 8.64 11.47 12.44
C THR A 63 7.82 10.29 11.93
N LEU A 64 8.44 9.32 11.25
CA LEU A 64 7.73 8.15 10.72
C LEU A 64 6.99 7.34 11.81
N GLU A 65 7.48 7.36 13.04
CA GLU A 65 6.87 6.68 14.20
C GLU A 65 5.64 7.41 14.71
N ASN A 66 5.61 8.74 14.57
CA ASN A 66 4.56 9.63 15.07
C ASN A 66 3.62 10.13 13.96
N ASP A 67 3.71 9.55 12.76
CA ASP A 67 2.80 9.81 11.65
C ASP A 67 1.38 9.39 12.04
N LYS A 68 0.40 10.29 11.87
CA LYS A 68 -1.02 9.97 12.08
C LYS A 68 -1.50 9.09 10.95
N TRP A 69 -1.98 7.90 11.29
CA TRP A 69 -2.69 7.05 10.35
C TRP A 69 -4.19 7.36 10.32
N GLU A 70 -4.75 7.25 9.14
CA GLU A 70 -6.17 7.39 8.87
C GLU A 70 -6.70 6.10 8.24
N LEU A 71 -7.99 5.84 8.40
CA LEU A 71 -8.66 4.63 7.91
C LEU A 71 -9.92 4.98 7.15
N TYR A 72 -10.11 4.36 6.00
CA TYR A 72 -11.24 4.60 5.11
C TYR A 72 -11.84 3.28 4.59
N ASP A 73 -13.15 3.26 4.41
CA ASP A 73 -13.87 2.20 3.69
C ASP A 73 -14.25 2.70 2.29
N THR A 74 -13.49 2.27 1.27
CA THR A 74 -13.64 2.76 -0.10
C THR A 74 -14.90 2.24 -0.79
N ARG A 75 -15.60 1.27 -0.18
CA ARG A 75 -16.84 0.70 -0.73
C ARG A 75 -18.03 1.61 -0.47
N THR A 76 -17.97 2.37 0.61
CA THR A 76 -19.02 3.31 1.03
C THR A 76 -18.62 4.76 0.80
N ASP A 77 -17.32 5.06 0.85
CA ASP A 77 -16.77 6.40 0.59
C ASP A 77 -15.55 6.32 -0.34
N PHE A 78 -15.81 6.42 -1.65
CA PHE A 78 -14.76 6.45 -2.67
C PHE A 78 -13.87 7.71 -2.60
N SER A 79 -14.34 8.76 -1.91
CA SER A 79 -13.67 10.06 -1.84
C SER A 79 -12.71 10.18 -0.66
N LEU A 80 -12.74 9.22 0.27
CA LEU A 80 -11.89 9.19 1.47
C LEU A 80 -12.07 10.45 2.34
N ALA A 81 -13.31 10.89 2.50
CA ALA A 81 -13.68 12.07 3.27
C ALA A 81 -13.81 11.76 4.77
N ASP A 82 -14.31 10.57 5.11
CA ASP A 82 -14.60 10.20 6.50
C ASP A 82 -13.50 9.32 7.11
N ASP A 83 -12.63 9.92 7.95
CA ASP A 83 -11.62 9.17 8.72
C ASP A 83 -12.30 8.31 9.82
N LEU A 84 -12.18 7.00 9.66
CA LEU A 84 -12.75 5.97 10.54
C LEU A 84 -11.76 5.46 11.58
N ALA A 85 -10.52 5.96 11.63
CA ALA A 85 -9.46 5.45 12.51
C ALA A 85 -9.89 5.42 13.99
N GLY A 86 -10.56 6.47 14.46
CA GLY A 86 -11.06 6.55 15.84
C GLY A 86 -12.28 5.65 16.12
N LYS A 87 -13.03 5.25 15.09
CA LYS A 87 -14.21 4.39 15.21
C LYS A 87 -13.87 2.91 15.12
N HIS A 88 -12.82 2.56 14.37
CA HIS A 88 -12.38 1.17 14.14
C HIS A 88 -10.87 1.00 14.39
N PRO A 89 -10.39 1.23 15.63
CA PRO A 89 -8.96 1.17 15.95
C PRO A 89 -8.37 -0.25 15.75
N GLU A 90 -9.15 -1.29 15.96
CA GLU A 90 -8.76 -2.68 15.71
C GLU A 90 -8.51 -2.94 14.21
N LYS A 91 -9.37 -2.40 13.34
CA LYS A 91 -9.21 -2.53 11.90
C LYS A 91 -8.01 -1.73 11.41
N LEU A 92 -7.80 -0.53 11.97
CA LEU A 92 -6.61 0.25 11.65
C LEU A 92 -5.32 -0.52 11.99
N ARG A 93 -5.26 -1.15 13.17
CA ARG A 93 -4.10 -1.97 13.58
C ARG A 93 -3.88 -3.15 12.63
N GLU A 94 -4.95 -3.85 12.23
CA GLU A 94 -4.88 -4.94 11.25
C GLU A 94 -4.25 -4.45 9.92
N MET A 95 -4.70 -3.29 9.42
CA MET A 95 -4.16 -2.72 8.18
C MET A 95 -2.69 -2.30 8.34
N GLN A 96 -2.30 -1.73 9.48
CA GLN A 96 -0.90 -1.40 9.77
C GLN A 96 0.00 -2.64 9.81
N GLU A 97 -0.45 -3.73 10.43
CA GLU A 97 0.26 -5.01 10.44
C GLU A 97 0.41 -5.57 9.02
N LEU A 98 -0.65 -5.49 8.21
CA LEU A 98 -0.61 -5.90 6.80
C LEU A 98 0.39 -5.06 6.00
N PHE A 99 0.43 -3.74 6.19
CA PHE A 99 1.42 -2.87 5.57
C PHE A 99 2.86 -3.32 5.90
N VAL A 100 3.14 -3.64 7.16
CA VAL A 100 4.47 -4.10 7.58
C VAL A 100 4.83 -5.42 6.89
N ASN A 101 3.89 -6.36 6.81
CA ASN A 101 4.11 -7.65 6.15
C ASN A 101 4.41 -7.48 4.65
N GLU A 102 3.64 -6.65 3.95
CA GLU A 102 3.90 -6.33 2.54
C GLU A 102 5.24 -5.61 2.36
N ALA A 103 5.55 -4.62 3.21
CA ALA A 103 6.82 -3.91 3.16
C ALA A 103 8.04 -4.85 3.35
N ILE A 104 7.91 -5.88 4.19
CA ILE A 104 8.94 -6.91 4.37
C ILE A 104 9.03 -7.78 3.11
N SER A 105 7.90 -8.22 2.56
CA SER A 105 7.82 -9.03 1.33
C SER A 105 8.50 -8.32 0.16
N THR A 106 8.10 -7.08 -0.12
CA THR A 106 8.67 -6.25 -1.19
C THR A 106 10.18 -6.02 -0.98
N ARG A 107 10.60 -5.71 0.26
CA ARG A 107 12.03 -5.55 0.57
C ARG A 107 12.82 -6.85 0.46
N ARG A 108 12.26 -8.02 0.79
CA ARG A 108 12.94 -9.32 0.60
C ARG A 108 13.14 -9.62 -0.88
N THR A 109 12.15 -9.34 -1.71
CA THR A 109 12.27 -9.44 -3.17
C THR A 109 13.34 -8.49 -3.71
N GLY A 110 13.45 -7.29 -3.14
CA GLY A 110 14.50 -6.31 -3.47
C GLY A 110 15.90 -6.66 -2.92
N ARG A 111 16.02 -7.24 -1.71
CA ARG A 111 17.29 -7.43 -0.98
C ARG A 111 17.96 -8.77 -1.26
N THR A 112 17.18 -9.82 -1.54
CA THR A 112 17.71 -11.10 -2.07
C THR A 112 18.43 -10.90 -3.43
N ARG A 113 18.16 -9.79 -4.12
CA ARG A 113 18.82 -9.38 -5.37
C ARG A 113 20.21 -8.76 -5.20
N LEU A 114 20.52 -8.17 -4.04
CA LEU A 114 21.79 -7.48 -3.81
C LEU A 114 22.90 -8.41 -3.31
N LEU A 115 22.54 -9.52 -2.66
CA LEU A 115 23.49 -10.42 -1.98
C LEU A 115 23.83 -11.71 -2.75
N ARG A 116 23.28 -11.91 -3.95
CA ARG A 116 23.69 -12.99 -4.89
C ARG A 116 24.59 -12.44 -5.99
N ARG A 117 25.67 -11.77 -5.59
CA ARG A 117 26.82 -11.42 -6.45
C ARG A 117 28.04 -12.17 -5.97
#